data_AF-A0A4R6YHH9-F1
#
_entry.id   AF-A0A4R6YHH9-F1
#
_cell.length_a   1.000
_cell.length_b   1.000
_cell.length_c   1.000
_cell.angle_alpha   90.00
_cell.angle_beta   90.00
_cell.angle_gamma   90.00
#
_symmetry.space_group_name_H-M   'P 1'
#
loop_
_entity.id
_entity.type
_entity.pdbx_description
1 polymer ?
#
loop_
_entity_poly.entity_id
_entity_poly.type
_entity_poly.pdbx_seq_one_letter_code
_entity_poly.pdbx_strand_id
1 'polypeptide(L)'
;MLIDVTERAWEASFRIPVAVTAAAWADVVEWPETEPAIQDESGRLCDILFMASVVARAAARLGKRGRITFELCVVPRGGEVPERTQVDLHVGPGDRGEPVATIMEPGED
;
A
#
# COMPACT_ATOMS: atom_id res chain seq x y z
N MET A 1 -0.11 8.13 11.69
CA MET A 1 -0.74 9.09 10.76
C MET A 1 -1.14 8.32 9.51
N LEU A 2 -2.30 8.65 8.92
CA LEU A 2 -2.76 8.06 7.67
C LEU A 2 -2.56 9.06 6.53
N ILE A 3 -2.02 8.58 5.42
CA ILE A 3 -1.82 9.32 4.19
C ILE A 3 -2.91 8.88 3.23
N ASP A 4 -3.80 9.80 2.87
CA ASP A 4 -4.88 9.53 1.92
C ASP A 4 -4.30 9.44 0.50
N VAL A 5 -4.50 8.28 -0.14
CA VAL A 5 -4.05 7.99 -1.50
C VAL A 5 -5.23 7.63 -2.41
N THR A 6 -6.45 7.97 -1.99
CA THR A 6 -7.70 7.55 -2.64
C THR A 6 -7.75 7.89 -4.13
N GLU A 7 -7.33 9.10 -4.51
CA GLU A 7 -7.33 9.53 -5.92
C GLU A 7 -6.44 8.63 -6.79
N ARG A 8 -5.23 8.31 -6.33
CA ARG A 8 -4.30 7.41 -7.03
C ARG A 8 -4.80 5.96 -7.00
N ALA A 9 -5.46 5.54 -5.92
CA ALA A 9 -6.00 4.20 -5.80
C ALA A 9 -7.11 3.90 -6.81
N TRP A 10 -7.85 4.91 -7.27
CA TRP A 10 -8.86 4.73 -8.33
C TRP A 10 -8.26 4.27 -9.65
N GLU A 11 -7.05 4.73 -9.99
CA GLU A 11 -6.31 4.27 -11.17
C GLU A 11 -5.94 2.79 -11.03
N ALA A 12 -5.65 2.34 -9.80
CA ALA A 12 -5.43 0.94 -9.45
C ALA A 12 -6.73 0.13 -9.24
N SER A 13 -7.88 0.62 -9.74
CA SER A 13 -9.20 -0.03 -9.66
C SER A 13 -9.80 -0.19 -8.26
N PHE A 14 -9.31 0.51 -7.24
CA PHE A 14 -10.05 0.64 -5.99
C PHE A 14 -11.32 1.46 -6.20
N ARG A 15 -12.38 1.12 -5.46
CA ARG A 15 -13.68 1.82 -5.46
C ARG A 15 -14.11 2.27 -4.06
N ILE A 16 -13.20 2.15 -3.11
CA ILE A 16 -13.33 2.60 -1.71
C ILE A 16 -12.14 3.49 -1.39
N PRO A 17 -12.24 4.40 -0.40
CA PRO A 17 -11.10 5.15 0.08
C PRO A 17 -9.93 4.26 0.46
N VAL A 18 -8.71 4.72 0.18
CA VAL A 18 -7.47 4.02 0.49
C VAL A 18 -6.53 4.94 1.24
N ALA A 19 -6.03 4.46 2.37
CA ALA A 19 -4.99 5.14 3.15
C ALA A 19 -3.75 4.25 3.30
N VAL A 20 -2.59 4.87 3.43
CA VAL A 20 -1.32 4.22 3.80
C VAL A 20 -0.88 4.78 5.14
N THR A 21 -0.41 3.93 6.07
CA THR A 21 0.18 4.43 7.31
C THR A 21 1.50 5.14 7.03
N ALA A 22 1.87 6.09 7.87
CA ALA A 22 3.14 6.82 7.70
C ALA A 22 4.37 5.89 7.74
N ALA A 23 4.29 4.80 8.51
CA ALA A 23 5.37 3.82 8.60
C ALA A 23 5.51 3.04 7.28
N ALA A 24 4.42 2.43 6.80
CA ALA A 24 4.39 1.77 5.50
C ALA A 24 4.73 2.70 4.33
N TRP A 25 4.33 3.98 4.39
CA TRP A 25 4.72 4.98 3.40
C TRP A 25 6.22 5.23 3.41
N ALA A 26 6.82 5.44 4.58
CA ALA A 26 8.24 5.68 4.70
C ALA A 26 9.07 4.51 4.16
N ASP A 27 8.63 3.28 4.42
CA ASP A 27 9.37 2.09 4.03
C ASP A 27 9.18 1.73 2.56
N VAL A 28 7.96 1.88 2.03
CA VAL A 28 7.60 1.35 0.71
C VAL A 28 7.49 2.42 -0.37
N VAL A 29 7.06 3.63 -0.03
CA VAL A 29 6.66 4.64 -1.02
C VAL A 29 7.65 5.80 -1.08
N GLU A 30 7.99 6.39 0.06
CA GLU A 30 8.82 7.58 0.14
C GLU A 30 10.20 7.35 -0.49
N TRP A 31 10.61 8.27 -1.35
CA TRP A 31 11.91 8.23 -2.03
C TRP A 31 12.51 9.64 -2.09
N PRO A 32 13.79 9.84 -1.72
CA PRO A 32 14.41 11.16 -1.80
C PRO A 32 14.64 11.57 -3.26
N GLU A 33 14.13 12.73 -3.67
CA GLU A 33 14.31 13.31 -5.02
C GLU A 33 15.79 13.52 -5.40
N THR A 34 16.69 13.50 -4.41
CA THR A 34 18.13 13.73 -4.60
C THR A 34 18.90 12.52 -5.12
N GLU A 35 18.30 11.34 -5.17
CA GLU A 35 18.94 10.13 -5.68
C GLU A 35 18.55 9.86 -7.14
N PRO A 36 19.51 9.78 -8.09
CA PRO A 36 19.21 9.44 -9.46
C PRO A 36 18.80 7.98 -9.55
N ALA A 37 17.49 7.73 -9.53
CA ALA A 37 16.91 6.39 -9.60
C ALA A 37 16.04 6.23 -10.85
N ILE A 38 15.90 4.99 -11.32
CA ILE A 38 14.93 4.60 -12.36
C ILE A 38 13.49 4.71 -11.83
N GLN A 39 13.32 4.80 -10.50
CA GLN A 39 12.02 4.88 -9.82
C GLN A 39 11.84 6.22 -9.13
N ASP A 40 10.59 6.64 -9.02
CA ASP A 40 10.15 7.79 -8.23
C ASP A 40 9.02 7.37 -7.26
N GLU A 41 8.64 8.28 -6.36
CA GLU A 41 7.58 8.06 -5.38
C GLU A 41 6.24 7.66 -6.05
N SER A 42 5.92 8.22 -7.22
CA SER A 42 4.68 7.92 -7.94
C SER A 42 4.67 6.49 -8.50
N GLY A 43 5.79 6.01 -9.03
CA GLY A 43 5.96 4.63 -9.47
C GLY A 43 5.84 3.64 -8.31
N ARG A 44 6.46 3.94 -7.18
CA ARG A 44 6.35 3.11 -5.96
C ARG A 44 4.94 3.05 -5.40
N LEU A 45 4.26 4.19 -5.35
CA LEU A 45 2.85 4.26 -4.96
C LEU A 45 1.98 3.44 -5.93
N CYS A 46 2.27 3.49 -7.23
CA CYS A 46 1.59 2.66 -8.22
C CYS A 46 1.80 1.16 -7.95
N ASP A 47 3.04 0.74 -7.64
CA ASP A 47 3.37 -0.67 -7.35
C ASP A 47 2.60 -1.22 -6.15
N ILE A 48 2.63 -0.51 -5.01
CA ILE A 48 1.92 -0.95 -3.80
C ILE A 48 0.40 -0.96 -4.00
N LEU A 49 -0.17 0.04 -4.68
CA LEU A 49 -1.61 0.11 -4.96
C LEU A 49 -2.05 -1.00 -5.94
N PHE A 50 -1.25 -1.28 -6.97
CA PHE A 50 -1.52 -2.38 -7.89
C PHE A 50 -1.55 -3.72 -7.14
N MET A 51 -0.53 -4.01 -6.34
CA MET A 51 -0.47 -5.24 -5.56
C MET A 51 -1.61 -5.36 -4.55
N ALA A 52 -1.92 -4.27 -3.82
CA ALA A 52 -3.05 -4.20 -2.92
C ALA A 52 -4.39 -4.48 -3.65
N SER A 53 -4.58 -3.93 -4.85
CA SER A 53 -5.78 -4.18 -5.66
C SER A 53 -5.94 -5.65 -6.06
N VAL A 54 -4.83 -6.33 -6.34
CA VAL A 54 -4.82 -7.74 -6.75
C VAL A 54 -5.25 -8.61 -5.58
N VAL A 55 -4.64 -8.41 -4.41
CA VAL A 55 -4.94 -9.22 -3.21
C VAL A 55 -6.33 -8.91 -2.65
N ALA A 56 -6.77 -7.65 -2.68
CA ALA A 56 -8.14 -7.26 -2.30
C ALA A 56 -9.19 -7.98 -3.14
N ARG A 57 -9.04 -7.97 -4.48
CA ARG A 57 -9.96 -8.65 -5.39
C ARG A 57 -9.92 -10.16 -5.23
N ALA A 58 -8.74 -10.74 -4.98
CA ALA A 58 -8.61 -12.17 -4.72
C ALA A 58 -9.33 -12.57 -3.42
N ALA A 59 -9.13 -11.81 -2.34
CA ALA A 59 -9.80 -12.04 -1.07
C ALA A 59 -11.33 -11.89 -1.17
N ALA A 60 -11.80 -10.85 -1.86
CA ALA A 60 -13.23 -10.63 -2.10
C ALA A 60 -13.88 -11.80 -2.85
N ARG A 61 -13.23 -12.34 -3.89
CA ARG A 61 -13.72 -13.53 -4.62
C ARG A 61 -13.78 -14.79 -3.76
N LEU A 62 -12.89 -14.90 -2.78
CA LEU A 62 -12.84 -16.03 -1.85
C LEU A 62 -13.69 -15.82 -0.59
N GLY A 63 -14.37 -14.67 -0.45
CA GLY A 63 -15.12 -14.32 0.75
C GLY A 63 -14.23 -14.15 2.00
N LYS A 64 -12.92 -13.97 1.83
CA LYS A 64 -11.99 -13.74 2.94
C LYS A 64 -12.21 -12.35 3.52
N ARG A 65 -12.17 -12.27 4.85
CA ARG A 65 -12.31 -11.04 5.62
C ARG A 65 -11.12 -10.87 6.55
N GLY A 66 -10.93 -9.66 7.04
CA GLY A 66 -9.81 -9.32 7.92
C GLY A 66 -8.60 -8.83 7.14
N ARG A 67 -7.45 -8.94 7.78
CA ARG A 67 -6.17 -8.43 7.27
C ARG A 67 -5.53 -9.43 6.30
N ILE A 68 -4.95 -8.91 5.22
CA ILE A 68 -4.31 -9.70 4.16
C ILE A 68 -2.87 -9.23 4.03
N THR A 69 -1.92 -10.07 4.42
CA THR A 69 -0.50 -9.81 4.21
C THR A 69 -0.12 -10.10 2.77
N PHE A 70 0.64 -9.21 2.15
CA PHE A 70 1.25 -9.40 0.83
C PHE A 70 2.66 -8.84 0.78
N GLU A 71 3.41 -9.28 -0.23
CA GLU A 71 4.82 -8.90 -0.44
C GLU A 71 5.01 -8.14 -1.73
N LEU A 72 5.94 -7.19 -1.73
CA LEU A 72 6.47 -6.54 -2.92
C LEU A 72 7.98 -6.34 -2.82
N CYS A 73 8.66 -6.22 -3.96
CA CYS A 73 10.09 -5.94 -3.99
C CYS A 73 10.30 -4.42 -3.89
N VAL A 74 10.98 -3.97 -2.84
CA VAL A 74 11.25 -2.55 -2.55
C VAL A 74 12.75 -2.38 -2.43
N VAL A 75 13.32 -1.36 -3.09
CA VAL A 75 14.71 -0.99 -2.84
C VAL A 75 14.74 -0.18 -1.53
N PRO A 76 15.42 -0.64 -0.46
CA PRO A 76 15.47 0.13 0.77
C PRO A 76 16.23 1.45 0.54
N ARG A 77 15.98 2.46 1.39
CA ARG A 77 16.68 3.76 1.30
C ARG A 77 18.20 3.57 1.41
N GLY A 78 18.94 4.21 0.52
CA GLY A 78 20.40 4.08 0.45
C GLY A 78 20.88 2.68 0.01
N GLY A 79 19.97 1.82 -0.43
CA GLY A 79 20.26 0.53 -1.03
C GLY A 79 20.12 0.57 -2.55
N GLU A 80 20.72 -0.41 -3.22
CA GLU A 80 20.63 -0.58 -4.68
C GLU A 80 19.89 -1.85 -5.09
N VAL A 81 19.67 -2.77 -4.15
CA VAL A 81 19.12 -4.10 -4.39
C VAL A 81 17.68 -4.17 -3.88
N PRO A 82 16.71 -4.61 -4.70
CA PRO A 82 15.34 -4.82 -4.23
C PRO A 82 15.25 -5.95 -3.20
N GLU A 83 14.54 -5.68 -2.10
CA GLU A 83 14.26 -6.60 -1.00
C GLU A 83 12.77 -6.89 -0.90
N ARG A 84 12.41 -8.10 -0.44
CA ARG A 84 11.01 -8.44 -0.20
C ARG A 84 10.53 -7.75 1.07
N THR A 85 9.58 -6.84 0.91
CA THR A 85 8.93 -6.12 2.00
C THR A 85 7.50 -6.60 2.13
N GLN A 86 7.10 -6.92 3.37
CA GLN A 86 5.72 -7.32 3.70
C GLN A 86 4.92 -6.11 4.14
N VAL A 87 3.68 -6.04 3.69
CA VAL A 87 2.67 -5.08 4.16
C VAL A 87 1.33 -5.77 4.31
N ASP A 88 0.51 -5.22 5.18
CA ASP A 88 -0.84 -5.68 5.44
C ASP A 88 -1.87 -4.77 4.78
N LEU A 89 -2.86 -5.37 4.12
CA LEU A 89 -4.08 -4.69 3.69
C LEU A 89 -5.21 -5.03 4.67
N HIS A 90 -5.80 -4.02 5.29
CA HIS A 90 -7.00 -4.15 6.08
C HIS A 90 -8.16 -3.40 5.43
N VAL A 91 -9.31 -4.07 5.24
CA VAL A 91 -10.56 -3.41 4.82
C VAL A 91 -11.52 -3.39 6.00
N GLY A 92 -11.75 -2.20 6.54
CA GLY A 92 -12.54 -1.99 7.76
C GLY A 92 -13.46 -0.76 7.65
N PRO A 93 -14.26 -0.47 8.70
CA PRO A 93 -15.07 0.73 8.75
C PRO A 93 -14.20 1.97 8.97
N GLY A 94 -14.45 3.03 8.19
CA GLY A 94 -13.95 4.38 8.45
C GLY A 94 -14.80 5.13 9.48
N ASP A 95 -14.49 6.40 9.67
CA ASP A 95 -15.09 7.25 10.70
C ASP A 95 -16.62 7.42 10.57
N ARG A 96 -17.17 7.22 9.36
CA ARG A 96 -18.62 7.29 9.09
C ARG A 96 -19.21 5.90 8.80
N GLY A 97 -18.46 4.84 9.07
CA GLY A 97 -18.87 3.45 8.81
C GLY A 97 -18.79 3.03 7.33
N GLU A 98 -18.26 3.88 6.46
CA GLU A 98 -17.92 3.53 5.08
C GLU A 98 -16.74 2.54 5.04
N PRO A 99 -16.66 1.63 4.06
CA PRO A 99 -15.49 0.77 3.93
C PRO A 99 -14.25 1.58 3.53
N VAL A 100 -13.15 1.39 4.24
CA VAL A 100 -11.83 2.00 3.95
C VAL A 100 -10.79 0.89 3.89
N ALA A 101 -9.95 0.93 2.86
CA ALA A 101 -8.76 0.09 2.77
C ALA A 101 -7.57 0.83 3.40
N THR A 102 -6.87 0.18 4.32
CA THR A 102 -5.65 0.71 4.94
C THR A 102 -4.50 -0.24 4.62
N ILE A 103 -3.41 0.29 4.07
CA ILE A 103 -2.15 -0.42 3.87
C ILE A 103 -1.19 -0.01 4.98
N MET A 104 -0.63 -0.98 5.67
CA MET A 104 0.13 -0.77 6.91
C MET A 104 1.24 -1.80 7.10
N GLU A 105 2.14 -1.56 8.04
CA GLU A 105 3.18 -2.54 8.36
C GLU A 105 2.58 -3.79 9.04
N PRO A 106 3.24 -4.95 8.91
CA PRO A 106 2.84 -6.15 9.63
C PRO A 106 2.83 -5.93 11.14
N GLY A 107 1.67 -6.17 11.76
CA GLY A 107 1.49 -6.01 13.22
C GLY A 107 1.29 -4.58 13.70
N GLU A 108 1.20 -3.60 12.80
CA GLU A 108 0.69 -2.26 13.14
C GLU A 108 -0.80 -2.36 13.51
N ASP A 109 -1.26 -1.71 14.58
CA ASP A 109 -2.68 -1.73 15.02
C ASP A 109 -3.45 -0.50 14.52
#